data_AF-A0A4S3M5T8-F1
#
_entry.id   AF-A0A4S3M5T8-F1
#
_cell.length_a   1.000
_cell.length_b   1.000
_cell.length_c   1.000
_cell.angle_alpha   90.00
_cell.angle_beta   90.00
_cell.angle_gamma   90.00
#
_symmetry.space_group_name_H-M   'P 1'
#
loop_
_entity.id
_entity.type
_entity.pdbx_description
1 polymer ?
#
loop_
_entity_poly.entity_id
_entity_poly.type
_entity_poly.pdbx_seq_one_letter_code
_entity_poly.pdbx_strand_id
1 'polypeptide(L)'
;MRLTLVCLGLLFMVSGPVCARITCAPLSGSVSLGRINSQPAFKSYKSSFSILCSNTGSAHDKKVMVVNFGGAVKKVKNILSGTSIPISVVFDDRMQTSELPICLSVSLGPGKNKVFDLPIMIRMSLKGQSHGIYEANIPLKVVALENYEFENERCLSYK
;
A
#
# COMPACT_ATOMS: atom_id res chain seq x y z
N MET A 1 -17.58 -19.03 67.53
CA MET A 1 -17.24 -19.55 66.18
C MET A 1 -17.46 -18.42 65.18
N ARG A 2 -16.40 -17.93 64.51
CA ARG A 2 -16.46 -16.79 63.58
C ARG A 2 -16.58 -17.34 62.15
N LEU A 3 -17.65 -16.97 61.43
CA LEU A 3 -17.79 -17.20 59.99
C LEU A 3 -16.89 -16.21 59.24
N THR A 4 -15.87 -16.70 58.54
CA THR A 4 -15.15 -15.93 57.53
C THR A 4 -15.87 -16.05 56.20
N LEU A 5 -16.55 -14.97 55.83
CA LEU A 5 -17.13 -14.74 54.51
C LEU A 5 -15.99 -14.40 53.54
N VAL A 6 -15.63 -15.31 52.63
CA VAL A 6 -14.67 -15.02 51.56
C VAL A 6 -15.45 -14.42 50.40
N CYS A 7 -15.36 -13.09 50.26
CA CYS A 7 -16.01 -12.35 49.18
C CYS A 7 -15.27 -12.66 47.86
N LEU A 8 -16.00 -13.25 46.90
CA LEU A 8 -15.54 -13.51 45.54
C LEU A 8 -15.35 -12.17 44.80
N GLY A 9 -14.12 -11.68 44.77
CA GLY A 9 -13.72 -10.58 43.87
C GLY A 9 -13.49 -11.10 42.46
N LEU A 10 -14.54 -11.22 41.66
CA LEU A 10 -14.42 -11.37 40.20
C LEU A 10 -13.82 -10.08 39.64
N LEU A 11 -12.53 -10.12 39.31
CA LEU A 11 -11.84 -9.14 38.50
C LEU A 11 -12.48 -9.12 37.11
N PHE A 12 -13.43 -8.22 36.89
CA PHE A 12 -13.78 -7.80 35.54
C PHE A 12 -12.55 -7.10 34.95
N MET A 13 -11.81 -7.81 34.11
CA MET A 13 -10.86 -7.17 33.21
C MET A 13 -11.68 -6.28 32.28
N VAL A 14 -11.75 -5.00 32.62
CA VAL A 14 -12.21 -3.94 31.73
C VAL A 14 -11.17 -3.90 30.61
N SER A 15 -11.44 -4.60 29.52
CA SER A 15 -10.79 -4.32 28.24
C SER A 15 -11.17 -2.90 27.88
N GLY A 16 -10.28 -1.94 28.19
CA GLY A 16 -10.48 -0.54 27.84
C GLY A 16 -10.88 -0.45 26.37
N PRO A 17 -11.83 0.44 26.02
CA PRO A 17 -12.28 0.57 24.63
C PRO A 17 -11.05 0.83 23.76
N VAL A 18 -10.69 -0.14 22.93
CA VAL A 18 -9.62 0.02 21.95
C VAL A 18 -10.12 1.08 20.97
N CYS A 19 -9.58 2.28 21.13
CA CYS A 19 -9.92 3.44 20.30
C CYS A 19 -9.83 3.01 18.84
N ALA A 20 -10.89 3.25 18.06
CA ALA A 20 -10.96 2.81 16.67
C ALA A 20 -9.78 3.37 15.89
N ARG A 21 -9.07 2.48 15.18
CA ARG A 21 -7.93 2.86 14.35
C ARG A 21 -8.07 2.10 13.04
N ILE A 22 -8.52 2.80 11.98
CA ILE A 22 -8.28 2.28 10.62
C ILE A 22 -6.77 2.22 10.41
N THR A 23 -6.28 1.02 10.11
CA THR A 23 -4.89 0.78 9.70
C THR A 23 -4.87 0.25 8.29
N CYS A 24 -3.95 0.74 7.46
CA CYS A 24 -3.78 0.28 6.09
C CYS A 24 -2.34 -0.15 5.84
N ALA A 25 -2.17 -1.23 5.09
CA ALA A 25 -0.86 -1.76 4.72
C ALA A 25 -0.89 -2.32 3.28
N PRO A 26 0.23 -2.24 2.54
CA PRO A 26 0.33 -2.91 1.25
C PRO A 26 0.28 -4.43 1.44
N LEU A 27 -0.50 -5.12 0.61
CA LEU A 27 -0.54 -6.58 0.57
C LEU A 27 0.69 -7.16 -0.13
N SER A 28 1.27 -6.43 -1.08
CA SER A 28 2.53 -6.77 -1.72
C SER A 28 3.32 -5.51 -2.09
N GLY A 29 4.66 -5.63 -2.04
CA GLY A 29 5.58 -4.64 -2.62
C GLY A 29 6.22 -5.12 -3.93
N SER A 30 6.01 -6.39 -4.31
CA SER A 30 6.60 -6.97 -5.51
C SER A 30 5.67 -6.84 -6.72
N VAL A 31 6.21 -6.38 -7.85
CA VAL A 31 5.53 -6.46 -9.14
C VAL A 31 6.37 -7.32 -10.09
N SER A 32 5.73 -8.32 -10.65
CA SER A 32 6.31 -9.12 -11.74
C SER A 32 5.88 -8.52 -13.07
N LEU A 33 6.85 -8.25 -13.94
CA LEU A 33 6.60 -7.76 -15.31
C LEU A 33 6.47 -8.92 -16.30
N GLY A 34 6.57 -10.16 -15.83
CA GLY A 34 6.52 -11.34 -16.66
C GLY A 34 7.61 -11.32 -17.73
N ARG A 35 7.27 -11.83 -18.92
CA ARG A 35 8.20 -11.96 -20.05
C ARG A 35 8.29 -10.66 -20.84
N ILE A 36 9.49 -10.05 -20.85
CA ILE A 36 9.78 -8.84 -21.64
C ILE A 36 10.38 -9.25 -22.99
N ASN A 37 9.88 -8.66 -24.09
CA ASN A 37 10.45 -8.85 -25.42
C ASN A 37 11.73 -8.01 -25.56
N SER A 38 12.80 -8.59 -26.13
CA SER A 38 14.17 -8.07 -26.14
C SER A 38 14.42 -6.89 -27.09
N GLN A 39 13.45 -6.55 -27.94
CA GLN A 39 13.64 -5.51 -28.96
C GLN A 39 13.88 -4.13 -28.33
N PRO A 40 14.86 -3.35 -28.83
CA PRO A 40 15.08 -1.99 -28.38
C PRO A 40 13.82 -1.13 -28.53
N ALA A 41 13.32 -0.60 -27.42
CA ALA A 41 12.09 0.18 -27.38
C ALA A 41 11.89 0.83 -26.02
N PHE A 42 11.09 1.89 -25.97
CA PHE A 42 10.45 2.32 -24.75
C PHE A 42 9.19 1.47 -24.53
N LYS A 43 9.04 0.89 -23.33
CA LYS A 43 7.89 0.05 -22.96
C LYS A 43 7.27 0.57 -21.68
N SER A 44 5.94 0.53 -21.64
CA SER A 44 5.13 0.84 -20.47
C SER A 44 4.27 -0.36 -20.12
N TYR A 45 4.28 -0.76 -18.87
CA TYR A 45 3.49 -1.87 -18.34
C TYR A 45 2.56 -1.34 -17.26
N LYS A 46 1.28 -1.66 -17.38
CA LYS A 46 0.31 -1.39 -16.33
C LYS A 46 0.30 -2.54 -15.33
N SER A 47 0.29 -2.20 -14.06
CA SER A 47 0.13 -3.13 -12.95
C SER A 47 -0.67 -2.47 -11.84
N SER A 48 -0.92 -3.16 -10.75
CA SER A 48 -1.50 -2.59 -9.54
C SER A 48 -0.74 -3.02 -8.28
N PHE A 49 -0.93 -2.24 -7.22
CA PHE A 49 -0.65 -2.64 -5.85
C PHE A 49 -1.93 -2.68 -5.05
N SER A 50 -2.11 -3.74 -4.27
CA SER A 50 -3.27 -3.85 -3.38
C SER A 50 -2.91 -3.35 -1.99
N ILE A 51 -3.77 -2.51 -1.42
CA ILE A 51 -3.68 -2.03 -0.03
C ILE A 51 -4.88 -2.56 0.73
N LEU A 52 -4.63 -3.23 1.84
CA LEU A 52 -5.65 -3.69 2.76
C LEU A 52 -5.79 -2.67 3.89
N CYS A 53 -7.00 -2.14 4.04
CA CYS A 53 -7.40 -1.32 5.17
C CYS A 53 -8.34 -2.12 6.07
N SER A 54 -8.13 -2.05 7.37
CA SER A 54 -8.98 -2.73 8.37
C SER A 54 -9.31 -1.77 9.51
N ASN A 55 -10.56 -1.84 9.99
CA ASN A 55 -10.98 -1.18 11.22
C ASN A 55 -11.07 -2.21 12.34
N THR A 56 -10.12 -2.18 13.26
CA THR A 56 -10.10 -3.07 14.44
C THR A 56 -10.84 -2.47 15.64
N GLY A 57 -11.46 -1.31 15.48
CA GLY A 57 -12.24 -0.64 16.50
C GLY A 57 -13.67 -1.16 16.61
N SER A 58 -14.36 -0.67 17.64
CA SER A 58 -15.78 -0.95 17.90
C SER A 58 -16.73 0.06 17.27
N ALA A 59 -16.22 1.14 16.67
CA ALA A 59 -17.00 2.22 16.07
C ALA A 59 -16.66 2.39 14.59
N HIS A 60 -17.57 3.03 13.85
CA HIS A 60 -17.29 3.49 12.49
C HIS A 60 -16.21 4.58 12.53
N ASP A 61 -15.25 4.51 11.63
CA ASP A 61 -14.13 5.45 11.53
C ASP A 61 -13.94 5.91 10.07
N LYS A 62 -13.38 7.10 9.89
CA LYS A 62 -13.05 7.68 8.58
C LYS A 62 -11.65 8.27 8.65
N LYS A 63 -10.75 7.79 7.77
CA LYS A 63 -9.37 8.28 7.66
C LYS A 63 -8.98 8.54 6.22
N VAL A 64 -8.07 9.48 6.02
CA VAL A 64 -7.35 9.66 4.76
C VAL A 64 -5.97 9.02 4.91
N MET A 65 -5.63 8.16 3.98
CA MET A 65 -4.34 7.48 3.91
C MET A 65 -3.55 8.03 2.74
N VAL A 66 -2.30 8.44 2.97
CA VAL A 66 -1.36 8.81 1.92
C VAL A 66 -0.53 7.59 1.56
N VAL A 67 -0.48 7.31 0.26
CA VAL A 67 0.30 6.22 -0.32
C VAL A 67 1.38 6.83 -1.19
N ASN A 68 2.62 6.46 -0.91
CA ASN A 68 3.76 6.91 -1.68
C ASN A 68 4.73 5.75 -1.91
N PHE A 69 5.60 5.88 -2.91
CA PHE A 69 6.75 5.00 -3.06
C PHE A 69 7.74 5.31 -1.92
N GLY A 70 8.14 4.27 -1.18
CA GLY A 70 9.06 4.35 -0.04
C GLY A 70 10.52 4.60 -0.44
N GLY A 71 10.77 5.03 -1.67
CA GLY A 71 12.07 5.27 -2.27
C GLY A 71 12.04 5.12 -3.79
N ALA A 72 13.09 5.56 -4.46
CA ALA A 72 13.20 5.41 -5.91
C ALA A 72 13.46 3.93 -6.27
N VAL A 73 12.51 3.31 -6.96
CA VAL A 73 12.73 2.00 -7.58
C VAL A 73 13.45 2.21 -8.88
N LYS A 74 14.69 1.76 -8.93
CA LYS A 74 15.56 2.10 -10.06
C LYS A 74 15.64 1.01 -11.09
N LYS A 75 15.35 -0.26 -10.76
CA LYS A 75 15.66 -1.39 -11.64
C LYS A 75 14.69 -2.57 -11.49
N VAL A 76 14.40 -3.25 -12.60
CA VAL A 76 13.89 -4.64 -12.61
C VAL A 76 15.05 -5.58 -12.91
N LYS A 77 15.04 -6.78 -12.32
CA LYS A 77 16.10 -7.77 -12.49
C LYS A 77 15.55 -9.01 -13.19
N ASN A 78 16.29 -9.51 -14.19
CA ASN A 78 16.04 -10.82 -14.78
C ASN A 78 16.40 -11.89 -13.74
N ILE A 79 15.45 -12.74 -13.36
CA ILE A 79 15.67 -13.75 -12.32
C ILE A 79 16.67 -14.85 -12.75
N LEU A 80 16.85 -15.06 -14.06
CA LEU A 80 17.73 -16.09 -14.62
C LEU A 80 19.13 -15.57 -14.93
N SER A 81 19.24 -14.46 -15.66
CA SER A 81 20.52 -13.92 -16.11
C SER A 81 21.12 -12.87 -15.18
N GLY A 82 20.35 -12.35 -14.23
CA GLY A 82 20.77 -11.29 -13.32
C GLY A 82 20.86 -9.89 -13.94
N THR A 83 20.66 -9.77 -15.26
CA THR A 83 20.65 -8.48 -15.97
C THR A 83 19.58 -7.56 -15.41
N SER A 84 19.90 -6.27 -15.27
CA SER A 84 18.99 -5.28 -14.72
C SER A 84 18.60 -4.20 -15.73
N ILE A 85 17.32 -3.83 -15.76
CA ILE A 85 16.79 -2.76 -16.61
C ILE A 85 16.39 -1.59 -15.71
N PRO A 86 16.88 -0.37 -15.97
CA PRO A 86 16.37 0.79 -15.28
C PRO A 86 14.88 0.99 -15.53
N ILE A 87 14.14 1.33 -14.48
CA ILE A 87 12.70 1.61 -14.57
C ILE A 87 12.35 2.93 -13.88
N SER A 88 11.26 3.55 -14.31
CA SER A 88 10.51 4.50 -13.50
C SER A 88 9.12 3.96 -13.21
N VAL A 89 8.62 4.22 -12.00
CA VAL A 89 7.31 3.79 -11.55
C VAL A 89 6.54 5.03 -11.13
N VAL A 90 5.31 5.15 -11.64
CA VAL A 90 4.41 6.26 -11.36
C VAL A 90 3.02 5.70 -11.09
N PHE A 91 2.20 6.42 -10.33
CA PHE A 91 0.80 6.07 -10.22
C PHE A 91 0.08 6.40 -11.54
N ASP A 92 -0.85 5.54 -11.95
CA ASP A 92 -1.64 5.68 -13.19
C ASP A 92 -3.12 5.85 -12.85
N ASP A 93 -3.50 7.02 -12.35
CA ASP A 93 -4.91 7.36 -12.18
C ASP A 93 -5.49 7.84 -13.52
N ARG A 94 -6.22 6.94 -14.19
CA ARG A 94 -7.10 7.24 -15.35
C ARG A 94 -6.46 8.16 -16.41
N MET A 95 -5.25 7.83 -16.86
CA MET A 95 -4.47 8.48 -17.94
C MET A 95 -3.47 9.57 -17.52
N GLN A 96 -3.45 10.01 -16.26
CA GLN A 96 -2.40 10.94 -15.80
C GLN A 96 -1.35 10.17 -15.01
N THR A 97 -0.19 10.00 -15.63
CA THR A 97 0.99 9.53 -14.90
C THR A 97 1.52 10.64 -14.03
N SER A 98 1.47 10.43 -12.72
CA SER A 98 1.92 11.40 -11.73
C SER A 98 2.93 10.77 -10.78
N GLU A 99 3.95 11.56 -10.44
CA GLU A 99 4.88 11.26 -9.36
C GLU A 99 4.32 11.65 -7.99
N LEU A 100 3.15 12.31 -7.96
CA LEU A 100 2.51 12.71 -6.72
C LEU A 100 2.00 11.49 -5.94
N PRO A 101 2.03 11.53 -4.59
CA PRO A 101 1.40 10.53 -3.75
C PRO A 101 -0.10 10.37 -4.04
N ILE A 102 -0.68 9.22 -3.68
CA ILE A 102 -2.12 9.00 -3.72
C ILE A 102 -2.73 9.23 -2.33
N CYS A 103 -3.83 9.97 -2.27
CA CYS A 103 -4.70 10.05 -1.11
C CYS A 103 -5.92 9.13 -1.25
N LEU A 104 -6.02 8.18 -0.33
CA LEU A 104 -7.12 7.23 -0.20
C LEU A 104 -8.05 7.65 0.93
N SER A 105 -9.30 7.98 0.61
CA SER A 105 -10.34 8.17 1.63
C SER A 105 -10.97 6.85 2.01
N VAL A 106 -10.84 6.46 3.29
CA VAL A 106 -11.31 5.18 3.81
C VAL A 106 -12.38 5.43 4.86
N SER A 107 -13.52 4.75 4.72
CA SER A 107 -14.65 4.79 5.65
C SER A 107 -15.06 3.35 5.94
N LEU A 108 -14.88 2.89 7.18
CA LEU A 108 -15.09 1.49 7.54
C LEU A 108 -15.87 1.38 8.84
N GLY A 109 -16.88 0.51 8.83
CA GLY A 109 -17.58 0.08 10.04
C GLY A 109 -16.73 -0.83 10.94
N PRO A 110 -17.23 -1.16 12.14
CA PRO A 110 -16.52 -2.02 13.10
C PRO A 110 -16.20 -3.40 12.51
N GLY A 111 -14.96 -3.85 12.67
CA GLY A 111 -14.51 -5.17 12.18
C GLY A 111 -14.51 -5.33 10.65
N LYS A 112 -14.72 -4.25 9.88
CA LYS A 112 -14.72 -4.29 8.42
C LYS A 112 -13.32 -4.07 7.86
N ASN A 113 -13.10 -4.66 6.70
CA ASN A 113 -11.92 -4.48 5.87
C ASN A 113 -12.31 -4.05 4.45
N LYS A 114 -11.37 -3.41 3.76
CA LYS A 114 -11.49 -3.05 2.34
C LYS A 114 -10.13 -3.12 1.67
N VAL A 115 -10.11 -3.70 0.48
CA VAL A 115 -8.93 -3.73 -0.39
C VAL A 115 -9.06 -2.65 -1.45
N PHE A 116 -7.96 -1.93 -1.71
CA PHE A 116 -7.85 -0.93 -2.76
C PHE A 116 -6.75 -1.34 -3.74
N ASP A 117 -7.07 -1.43 -5.03
CA ASP A 117 -6.10 -1.74 -6.08
C ASP A 117 -5.64 -0.44 -6.75
N LEU A 118 -4.45 0.02 -6.36
CA LEU A 118 -3.85 1.23 -6.89
C LEU A 118 -3.14 0.94 -8.22
N PRO A 119 -3.59 1.54 -9.33
CA PRO A 119 -2.94 1.37 -10.62
C PRO A 119 -1.57 2.07 -10.64
N ILE A 120 -0.59 1.39 -11.21
CA ILE A 120 0.74 1.93 -11.47
C ILE A 120 1.12 1.73 -12.93
N MET A 121 2.02 2.59 -13.41
CA MET A 121 2.68 2.43 -14.69
C MET A 121 4.18 2.28 -14.48
N ILE A 122 4.73 1.18 -14.99
CA ILE A 122 6.16 0.91 -15.00
C ILE A 122 6.70 1.21 -16.39
N ARG A 123 7.62 2.15 -16.49
CA ARG A 123 8.23 2.64 -17.73
C ARG A 123 9.69 2.21 -17.78
N MET A 124 10.13 1.75 -18.94
CA MET A 124 11.51 1.29 -19.13
C MET A 124 12.01 1.52 -20.55
N SER A 125 13.33 1.66 -20.69
CA SER A 125 14.01 1.72 -21.97
C SER A 125 14.84 0.44 -22.18
N LEU A 126 14.48 -0.34 -23.20
CA LEU A 126 15.17 -1.55 -23.60
C LEU A 126 16.23 -1.21 -24.64
N LYS A 127 17.46 -1.68 -24.45
CA LYS A 127 18.59 -1.49 -25.36
C LYS A 127 19.06 -2.79 -26.03
N GLY A 128 18.17 -3.76 -26.22
CA GLY A 128 18.53 -5.10 -26.72
C GLY A 128 18.78 -6.13 -25.61
N GLN A 129 18.06 -6.03 -24.48
CA GLN A 129 18.27 -6.90 -23.32
C GLN A 129 17.73 -8.33 -23.53
N SER A 130 18.29 -9.32 -22.83
CA SER A 130 17.89 -10.73 -22.93
C SER A 130 16.40 -10.95 -22.61
N HIS A 131 15.75 -11.87 -23.34
CA HIS A 131 14.45 -12.38 -22.93
C HIS A 131 14.52 -13.00 -21.53
N GLY A 132 13.42 -12.92 -20.78
CA GLY A 132 13.31 -13.60 -19.49
C GLY A 132 12.20 -13.03 -18.63
N ILE A 133 12.13 -13.53 -17.41
CA ILE A 133 11.18 -13.10 -16.38
C ILE A 133 11.85 -12.01 -15.55
N TYR A 134 11.22 -10.83 -15.52
CA TYR A 134 11.75 -9.68 -14.80
C TYR A 134 10.86 -9.35 -13.59
N GLU A 135 11.50 -9.16 -12.45
CA GLU A 135 10.84 -8.80 -11.20
C GLU A 135 11.44 -7.51 -10.63
N ALA A 136 10.58 -6.71 -10.00
CA ALA A 136 10.99 -5.60 -9.17
C ALA A 136 10.27 -5.66 -7.82
N ASN A 137 11.03 -5.40 -6.76
CA ASN A 137 10.47 -5.06 -5.46
C ASN A 137 10.40 -3.53 -5.36
N ILE A 138 9.19 -3.02 -5.28
CA ILE A 138 8.85 -1.60 -5.21
C ILE A 138 8.35 -1.33 -3.79
N PRO A 139 9.14 -0.68 -2.93
CA PRO A 139 8.70 -0.38 -1.58
C PRO A 139 7.56 0.65 -1.65
N LEU A 140 6.46 0.33 -0.98
CA LEU A 140 5.34 1.25 -0.76
C LEU A 140 5.28 1.64 0.71
N LYS A 141 4.92 2.90 0.95
CA LYS A 141 4.65 3.44 2.28
C LYS A 141 3.20 3.92 2.31
N VAL A 142 2.48 3.53 3.36
CA VAL A 142 1.11 3.98 3.64
C VAL A 142 1.12 4.66 5.00
N VAL A 143 0.63 5.90 5.06
CA VAL A 143 0.61 6.70 6.29
C VAL A 143 -0.79 7.27 6.48
N ALA A 144 -1.32 7.17 7.70
CA ALA A 144 -2.57 7.84 8.05
C ALA A 144 -2.29 9.32 8.29
N LEU A 145 -3.09 10.20 7.67
CA LEU A 145 -3.07 11.61 8.00
C LEU A 145 -3.84 11.83 9.30
N GLU A 146 -3.17 12.35 10.32
CA GLU A 146 -3.80 12.79 11.57
C GLU A 146 -4.00 14.31 11.46
N ASN A 147 -5.27 14.76 11.46
CA ASN A 147 -5.72 16.16 11.42
C ASN A 147 -5.20 17.02 10.27
N TYR A 148 -6.07 17.34 9.30
CA TYR A 148 -6.12 18.58 8.48
C TYR A 148 -4.81 19.30 8.04
N GLU A 149 -3.64 18.66 8.00
CA GLU A 149 -2.46 19.15 7.29
C GLU A 149 -2.63 18.88 5.79
N PHE A 150 -3.71 19.42 5.24
CA PHE A 150 -4.07 19.36 3.82
C PHE A 150 -3.25 20.37 2.99
N GLU A 151 -2.56 21.31 3.63
CA GLU A 151 -1.99 22.47 2.94
C GLU A 151 -0.64 22.22 2.24
N ASN A 152 0.08 21.12 2.53
CA ASN A 152 1.42 20.91 1.97
C ASN A 152 1.64 19.63 1.15
N GLU A 153 0.73 18.65 1.15
CA GLU A 153 0.86 17.46 0.30
C GLU A 153 -0.14 17.50 -0.85
N ARG A 154 0.31 17.97 -2.03
CA ARG A 154 -0.43 17.80 -3.28
C ARG A 154 -0.47 16.30 -3.64
N CYS A 155 -1.49 15.58 -3.18
CA CYS A 155 -1.73 14.18 -3.56
C CYS A 155 -2.87 14.04 -4.57
N LEU A 156 -2.83 12.99 -5.38
CA LEU A 156 -3.95 12.60 -6.24
C LEU A 156 -5.05 11.94 -5.40
N SER A 157 -6.28 12.44 -5.50
CA SER A 157 -7.42 11.81 -4.83
C SER A 157 -7.85 10.53 -5.56
N TYR A 158 -7.75 9.39 -4.88
CA TYR A 158 -8.26 8.12 -5.38
C TYR A 158 -9.64 7.85 -4.75
N LYS A 159 -10.66 7.70 -5.61
CA LYS A 159 -12.07 7.53 -5.24
C LYS A 159 -12.50 6.07 -5.25
#